data_AF-X0VN98-F1
#
_entry.id   AF-X0VN98-F1
#
_cell.length_a   1.000
_cell.length_b   1.000
_cell.length_c   1.000
_cell.angle_alpha   90.00
_cell.angle_beta   90.00
_cell.angle_gamma   90.00
#
_symmetry.space_group_name_H-M   'P 1'
#
loop_
_entity.id
_entity.type
_entity.pdbx_description
1 polymer ?
#
loop_
_entity_poly.entity_id
_entity_poly.type
_entity_poly.pdbx_seq_one_letter_code
_entity_poly.pdbx_strand_id
1 'polypeptide(L)'
;ESVEFSDLVSTSDFISLHVPINEETYHLIDAGVFDSMKDTAYLINTSRGDVVDESALINALKAKKIAGAGLDVLSQEPPEVQNPLLSMTNVIVSPHSAFISHEALTDLAAMATKAIIDTLEGRVPENMLNPEVLTKSQ
;
A
#
# COMPACT_ATOMS: atom_id res chain seq x y z
N GLU A 1 17.92 8.49 -8.96
CA GLU A 1 19.05 7.64 -8.52
C GLU A 1 18.52 6.71 -7.44
N SER A 2 18.92 5.44 -7.42
CA SER A 2 18.55 4.52 -6.35
C SER A 2 19.51 4.67 -5.18
N VAL A 3 18.99 4.55 -3.95
CA VAL A 3 19.79 4.59 -2.72
C VAL A 3 19.47 3.38 -1.86
N GLU A 4 20.33 3.08 -0.89
CA GLU A 4 20.05 2.06 0.11
C GLU A 4 18.84 2.44 0.97
N PHE A 5 18.10 1.44 1.44
CA PHE A 5 16.88 1.67 2.23
C PHE A 5 17.13 2.50 3.49
N SER A 6 18.25 2.26 4.19
CA SER A 6 18.63 3.03 5.38
C SER A 6 18.85 4.51 5.08
N ASP A 7 19.45 4.81 3.92
CA ASP A 7 19.73 6.19 3.50
C ASP A 7 18.43 6.88 3.10
N LEU A 8 17.54 6.18 2.39
CA LEU A 8 16.20 6.68 2.08
C LEU A 8 15.43 7.06 3.35
N VAL A 9 15.37 6.14 4.32
CA VAL A 9 14.60 6.33 5.55
C VAL A 9 15.13 7.51 6.38
N SER A 10 16.45 7.60 6.55
CA SER A 10 17.07 8.62 7.42
C SER A 10 17.15 10.02 6.82
N THR A 11 17.10 10.14 5.49
CA THR A 11 17.28 11.43 4.80
C THR A 11 15.98 12.01 4.24
N SER A 12 14.91 11.23 4.11
CA SER A 12 13.67 11.68 3.48
C SER A 12 12.77 12.47 4.43
N ASP A 13 12.19 13.56 3.93
CA ASP A 13 11.11 14.28 4.61
C ASP A 13 9.72 13.70 4.29
N PHE A 14 9.61 12.98 3.18
CA PHE A 14 8.40 12.27 2.77
C PHE A 14 8.78 10.89 2.23
N ILE A 15 8.16 9.83 2.73
CA ILE A 15 8.32 8.46 2.23
C ILE A 15 6.98 7.99 1.71
N SER A 16 6.91 7.56 0.45
CA SER A 16 5.69 7.00 -0.15
C SER A 16 5.91 5.53 -0.52
N LEU A 17 4.96 4.68 -0.15
CA LEU A 17 5.04 3.23 -0.33
C LEU A 17 4.30 2.79 -1.60
N HIS A 18 5.00 2.06 -2.46
CA HIS A 18 4.51 1.53 -3.73
C HIS A 18 4.94 0.07 -3.97
N VAL A 19 5.02 -0.71 -2.89
CA VAL A 19 5.40 -2.13 -2.95
C VAL A 19 4.16 -3.01 -2.83
N PRO A 20 4.13 -4.20 -3.48
CA PRO A 20 3.11 -5.19 -3.18
C PRO A 20 3.27 -5.69 -1.74
N ILE A 21 2.27 -6.39 -1.21
CA ILE A 21 2.41 -7.14 0.03
C ILE A 21 2.87 -8.57 -0.27
N ASN A 22 3.97 -8.99 0.35
CA ASN A 22 4.52 -10.34 0.32
C ASN A 22 5.35 -10.59 1.60
N GLU A 23 6.05 -11.72 1.69
CA GLU A 23 6.87 -12.07 2.86
C GLU A 23 8.02 -11.08 3.14
N GLU A 24 8.60 -10.47 2.10
CA GLU A 24 9.72 -9.52 2.22
C GLU A 24 9.25 -8.13 2.65
N THR A 25 8.03 -7.74 2.27
CA THR A 25 7.50 -6.40 2.52
C THR A 25 6.51 -6.35 3.69
N TYR A 26 6.19 -7.49 4.29
CA TYR A 26 5.33 -7.55 5.47
C TYR A 26 6.00 -6.83 6.64
N HIS A 27 5.33 -5.79 7.15
CA HIS A 27 5.87 -4.88 8.17
C HIS A 27 7.24 -4.30 7.79
N LEU A 28 7.47 -4.02 6.51
CA LEU A 28 8.67 -3.34 6.01
C LEU A 28 8.93 -2.03 6.77
N ILE A 29 7.87 -1.31 7.12
CA ILE A 29 7.94 -0.12 7.98
C ILE A 29 7.52 -0.50 9.39
N ASP A 30 8.51 -0.87 10.22
CA ASP A 30 8.33 -1.25 11.61
C ASP A 30 8.79 -0.14 12.59
N ALA A 31 8.79 -0.46 13.89
CA ALA A 31 9.25 0.47 14.92
C ALA A 31 10.70 0.94 14.75
N GLY A 32 11.62 0.08 14.27
CA GLY A 32 13.01 0.43 14.05
C GLY A 32 13.20 1.36 12.85
N VAL A 33 12.37 1.20 11.82
CA VAL A 33 12.31 2.12 10.69
C VAL A 33 11.79 3.48 11.13
N PHE A 34 10.72 3.55 11.92
CA PHE A 34 10.23 4.82 12.48
C PHE A 34 11.27 5.53 13.36
N ASP A 35 12.10 4.79 14.09
CA ASP A 35 13.20 5.35 14.89
C ASP A 35 14.32 5.96 14.04
N SER A 36 14.43 5.52 12.79
CA SER A 36 15.44 6.00 11.85
C SER A 36 14.94 7.14 10.97
N MET A 37 13.64 7.42 10.97
CA MET A 37 13.04 8.54 10.25
C MET A 37 13.32 9.88 10.94
N LYS A 38 13.23 10.98 10.18
CA LYS A 38 13.20 12.32 10.78
C LYS A 38 11.89 12.52 11.55
N ASP A 39 11.97 13.26 12.64
CA ASP A 39 10.78 13.71 13.40
C ASP A 39 9.86 14.63 12.60
N THR A 40 10.40 15.30 11.58
CA THR A 40 9.65 16.11 10.61
C THR A 40 9.07 15.31 9.45
N ALA A 41 9.36 14.01 9.33
CA ALA A 41 8.99 13.24 8.15
C ALA A 41 7.50 12.85 8.13
N TYR A 42 6.97 12.63 6.93
CA TYR A 42 5.64 12.07 6.71
C TYR A 42 5.72 10.72 5.98
N LEU A 43 4.88 9.78 6.40
CA LEU A 43 4.68 8.51 5.70
C LEU A 43 3.40 8.54 4.86
N ILE A 44 3.48 8.12 3.60
CA ILE A 44 2.32 7.98 2.70
C ILE A 44 2.19 6.52 2.29
N ASN A 45 1.06 5.88 2.58
CA ASN A 45 0.79 4.52 2.17
C ASN A 45 -0.47 4.46 1.29
N THR A 46 -0.25 4.23 -0.02
CA THR A 46 -1.32 3.90 -0.99
C THR A 46 -1.13 2.51 -1.58
N SER A 47 -0.40 1.64 -0.86
CA SER A 47 -0.03 0.30 -1.33
C SER A 47 -0.88 -0.79 -0.68
N ARG A 48 -0.44 -1.36 0.45
CA ARG A 48 -1.18 -2.30 1.29
C ARG A 48 -0.95 -1.99 2.76
N GLY A 49 -1.96 -2.20 3.60
CA GLY A 49 -1.90 -1.91 5.04
C GLY A 49 -0.73 -2.58 5.73
N ASP A 50 -0.62 -3.90 5.55
CA ASP A 50 0.39 -4.75 6.19
C ASP A 50 1.84 -4.52 5.73
N VAL A 51 2.10 -3.55 4.85
CA VAL A 51 3.48 -3.09 4.61
C VAL A 51 3.99 -2.29 5.81
N VAL A 52 3.09 -1.75 6.62
CA VAL A 52 3.39 -0.96 7.82
C VAL A 52 2.90 -1.74 9.03
N ASP A 53 3.73 -1.85 10.07
CA ASP A 53 3.23 -2.27 11.38
C ASP A 53 2.35 -1.15 11.95
N GLU A 54 1.02 -1.34 11.88
CA GLU A 54 0.03 -0.33 12.28
C GLU A 54 0.19 0.08 13.75
N SER A 55 0.55 -0.86 14.63
CA SER A 55 0.79 -0.57 16.04
C SER A 55 2.04 0.29 16.24
N ALA A 56 3.11 -0.01 15.50
CA ALA A 56 4.32 0.81 15.49
C ALA A 56 4.04 2.23 14.97
N LEU A 57 3.26 2.35 13.89
CA LEU A 57 2.85 3.64 13.31
C LEU A 57 2.07 4.48 14.32
N ILE A 58 1.05 3.90 14.96
CA ILE A 58 0.24 4.56 16.00
C ILE A 58 1.13 5.09 17.13
N ASN A 59 2.11 4.29 17.56
CA ASN A 59 3.04 4.68 18.62
C ASN A 59 4.00 5.78 18.17
N ALA A 60 4.55 5.69 16.96
CA ALA A 60 5.43 6.71 16.38
C ALA A 60 4.73 8.06 16.25
N LEU A 61 3.48 8.08 15.77
CA LEU A 61 2.66 9.29 15.65
C LEU A 61 2.32 9.89 17.01
N LYS A 62 1.89 9.08 17.98
CA LYS A 62 1.59 9.54 19.36
C LYS A 62 2.83 10.15 20.03
N ALA A 63 3.99 9.53 19.83
CA ALA A 63 5.26 9.98 20.37
C ALA A 63 5.90 11.12 19.56
N LYS A 64 5.29 11.55 18.44
CA LYS A 64 5.84 12.54 17.50
C LYS A 64 7.24 12.17 16.98
N LYS A 65 7.49 10.87 16.76
CA LYS A 65 8.69 10.37 16.08
C LYS A 65 8.67 10.64 14.58
N ILE A 66 7.48 10.88 14.03
CA ILE A 66 7.26 11.40 12.68
C ILE A 66 6.16 12.48 12.76
N ALA A 67 6.12 13.37 11.79
CA ALA A 67 5.21 14.51 11.78
C ALA A 67 3.76 14.07 11.52
N GLY A 68 3.55 13.08 10.65
CA GLY A 68 2.21 12.60 10.30
C GLY A 68 2.20 11.47 9.28
N ALA A 69 1.00 11.03 8.91
CA ALA A 69 0.80 10.00 7.89
C ALA A 69 -0.41 10.25 6.99
N GLY A 70 -0.31 9.86 5.72
CA GLY A 70 -1.42 9.78 4.77
C GLY A 70 -1.65 8.32 4.38
N LEU A 71 -2.81 7.77 4.69
CA LEU A 71 -3.09 6.34 4.57
C LEU A 71 -4.33 6.13 3.71
N ASP A 72 -4.19 5.50 2.55
CA ASP A 72 -5.34 5.00 1.79
C ASP A 72 -5.70 3.57 2.17
N VAL A 73 -4.79 2.86 2.84
CA VAL A 73 -4.91 1.45 3.20
C VAL A 73 -4.58 1.25 4.68
N LEU A 74 -5.20 0.26 5.30
CA LEU A 74 -5.03 -0.11 6.71
C LEU A 74 -4.89 -1.63 6.84
N SER A 75 -4.34 -2.14 7.95
CA SER A 75 -4.15 -3.60 8.13
C SER A 75 -5.48 -4.35 8.20
N GLN A 76 -6.54 -3.70 8.68
CA GLN A 76 -7.90 -4.21 8.66
C GLN A 76 -8.80 -3.23 7.89
N GLU A 77 -9.50 -3.75 6.89
CA GLU A 77 -10.42 -2.96 6.06
C GLU A 77 -11.80 -3.64 5.97
N PRO A 78 -12.90 -2.94 6.31
CA PRO A 78 -12.93 -1.59 6.88
C PRO A 78 -12.32 -1.54 8.29
N PRO A 79 -11.73 -0.40 8.71
CA PRO A 79 -11.18 -0.28 10.05
C PRO A 79 -12.28 -0.34 11.11
N GLU A 80 -11.91 -0.87 12.29
CA GLU A 80 -12.74 -0.72 13.47
C GLU A 80 -13.02 0.76 13.75
N VAL A 81 -14.24 1.09 14.17
CA VAL A 81 -14.65 2.48 14.45
C VAL A 81 -13.75 3.11 15.52
N GLN A 82 -13.18 2.30 16.42
CA GLN A 82 -12.26 2.74 17.47
C GLN A 82 -10.79 2.74 17.05
N ASN A 83 -10.45 2.49 15.79
CA ASN A 83 -9.07 2.54 15.32
C ASN A 83 -8.49 3.95 15.59
N PRO A 84 -7.41 4.07 16.39
CA PRO A 84 -6.84 5.36 16.76
C PRO A 84 -6.51 6.27 15.58
N LEU A 85 -6.06 5.70 14.46
CA LEU A 85 -5.64 6.44 13.26
C LEU A 85 -6.76 7.33 12.71
N LEU A 86 -8.03 6.94 12.88
CA LEU A 86 -9.20 7.70 12.42
C LEU A 86 -9.42 9.02 13.21
N SER A 87 -8.81 9.14 14.39
CA SER A 87 -9.01 10.27 15.30
C SER A 87 -7.77 11.16 15.47
N MET A 88 -6.62 10.74 14.94
CA MET A 88 -5.38 11.50 15.06
C MET A 88 -5.38 12.73 14.16
N THR A 89 -5.05 13.89 14.72
CA THR A 89 -5.06 15.17 13.99
C THR A 89 -3.91 15.30 12.98
N ASN A 90 -2.89 14.45 13.06
CA ASN A 90 -1.76 14.39 12.16
C ASN A 90 -1.83 13.18 11.20
N VAL A 91 -3.01 12.59 11.04
CA VAL A 91 -3.26 11.48 10.11
C VAL A 91 -4.40 11.86 9.16
N ILE A 92 -4.22 11.57 7.88
CA ILE A 92 -5.29 11.59 6.88
C ILE A 92 -5.54 10.14 6.46
N VAL A 93 -6.80 9.73 6.47
CA VAL A 93 -7.23 8.40 6.01
C VAL A 93 -8.21 8.55 4.86
N SER A 94 -7.98 7.82 3.77
CA SER A 94 -8.94 7.61 2.68
C SER A 94 -9.36 6.13 2.61
N PRO A 95 -10.58 5.82 2.14
CA PRO A 95 -11.14 4.48 2.22
C PRO A 95 -10.75 3.60 1.02
N HIS A 96 -9.47 3.23 0.90
CA HIS A 96 -8.93 2.38 -0.19
C HIS A 96 -9.41 2.83 -1.58
N SER A 97 -9.22 4.11 -1.83
CA SER A 97 -9.81 4.84 -2.94
C SER A 97 -8.78 5.55 -3.82
N ALA A 98 -7.48 5.38 -3.58
CA ALA A 98 -6.42 6.05 -4.32
C ALA A 98 -6.45 5.74 -5.83
N PHE A 99 -7.02 4.60 -6.23
CA PHE A 99 -7.16 4.24 -7.65
C PHE A 99 -8.42 4.81 -8.31
N ILE A 100 -9.37 5.34 -7.54
CA ILE A 100 -10.72 5.66 -8.03
C ILE A 100 -10.71 6.99 -8.79
N SER A 101 -10.83 6.88 -10.12
CA SER A 101 -11.21 7.97 -11.03
C SER A 101 -12.19 7.44 -12.08
N HIS A 102 -12.88 8.33 -12.80
CA HIS A 102 -13.83 7.91 -13.84
C HIS A 102 -13.13 7.09 -14.94
N GLU A 103 -11.96 7.55 -15.36
CA GLU A 103 -11.09 6.93 -16.33
C GLU A 103 -10.60 5.57 -15.82
N ALA A 104 -10.06 5.50 -14.60
CA ALA A 104 -9.54 4.25 -14.04
C ALA A 104 -10.64 3.18 -13.87
N LEU A 105 -11.86 3.55 -13.47
CA LEU A 105 -12.97 2.61 -13.38
C LEU A 105 -13.40 2.08 -14.76
N THR A 106 -13.36 2.95 -15.77
CA THR A 106 -13.65 2.57 -17.17
C THR A 106 -12.61 1.59 -17.70
N ASP A 107 -11.32 1.90 -17.49
CA ASP A 107 -10.21 1.05 -17.91
C ASP A 107 -10.23 -0.30 -17.17
N LEU A 108 -10.49 -0.30 -15.86
CA LEU A 108 -10.62 -1.51 -15.06
C LEU A 108 -11.73 -2.43 -15.63
N ALA A 109 -12.92 -1.86 -15.90
CA ALA A 109 -14.03 -2.61 -16.46
C ALA A 109 -13.71 -3.17 -17.84
N ALA A 110 -13.06 -2.38 -18.69
CA ALA A 110 -12.65 -2.79 -20.04
C ALA A 110 -11.60 -3.92 -19.98
N MET A 111 -10.55 -3.78 -19.16
CA MET A 111 -9.50 -4.78 -18.99
C MET A 111 -10.06 -6.10 -18.44
N ALA A 112 -10.89 -6.06 -17.40
CA ALA A 112 -11.49 -7.25 -16.82
C ALA A 112 -12.41 -7.97 -17.83
N THR A 113 -13.24 -7.21 -18.55
CA THR A 113 -14.13 -7.77 -19.58
C THR A 113 -13.32 -8.41 -20.71
N LYS A 114 -12.27 -7.74 -21.17
CA LYS A 114 -11.37 -8.27 -22.22
C LYS A 114 -10.69 -9.57 -21.77
N ALA A 115 -10.19 -9.64 -20.53
CA ALA A 115 -9.56 -10.85 -20.01
C ALA A 115 -10.53 -12.05 -19.98
N ILE A 116 -11.81 -11.82 -19.65
CA ILE A 116 -12.86 -12.86 -19.70
C ILE A 116 -13.09 -13.33 -21.14
N ILE A 117 -13.26 -12.40 -22.09
CA ILE A 117 -13.48 -12.73 -23.51
C ILE A 117 -12.28 -13.52 -24.07
N ASP A 118 -11.06 -13.04 -23.81
CA ASP A 118 -9.84 -13.72 -24.27
C ASP A 118 -9.78 -15.15 -23.74
N THR A 119 -10.07 -15.36 -22.46
CA THR A 119 -10.10 -16.70 -21.85
C THR A 119 -11.14 -17.61 -22.52
N LEU A 120 -12.37 -17.12 -22.74
CA LEU A 120 -13.45 -17.90 -23.37
C LEU A 120 -13.19 -18.24 -24.84
N GLU A 121 -12.43 -17.40 -25.54
CA GLU A 121 -12.03 -17.61 -26.93
C GLU A 121 -10.69 -18.36 -27.06
N GLY A 122 -10.16 -18.91 -25.96
CA GLY A 122 -8.93 -19.69 -25.95
C GLY A 122 -7.65 -18.88 -26.15
N ARG A 123 -7.71 -17.57 -25.95
CA ARG A 123 -6.55 -16.67 -25.95
C ARG A 123 -6.02 -16.46 -24.53
N VAL A 124 -4.75 -16.07 -24.45
CA VAL A 124 -4.10 -15.71 -23.18
C VAL A 124 -4.39 -14.24 -22.87
N PRO A 125 -4.98 -13.92 -21.70
CA PRO A 125 -5.15 -12.54 -21.24
C PRO A 125 -3.79 -11.85 -21.03
N GLU A 126 -3.71 -10.57 -21.38
CA GLU A 126 -2.47 -9.77 -21.34
C GLU A 126 -1.81 -9.70 -19.94
N ASN A 127 -2.62 -9.51 -18.89
CA ASN A 127 -2.14 -9.31 -17.51
C ASN A 127 -2.25 -10.58 -16.64
N MET A 128 -2.10 -11.77 -17.22
CA MET A 128 -2.16 -13.03 -16.48
C MET A 128 -0.94 -13.22 -15.58
N LEU A 129 -1.15 -13.33 -14.26
CA LEU A 129 -0.08 -13.48 -13.27
C LEU A 129 0.41 -14.94 -13.13
N ASN A 130 -0.44 -15.91 -13.44
CA ASN A 130 -0.22 -17.34 -13.20
C ASN A 130 -0.38 -18.16 -14.51
N PRO A 131 0.45 -17.92 -15.54
CA PRO A 131 0.32 -18.58 -16.85
C PRO A 131 0.47 -20.10 -16.80
N GLU A 132 1.09 -20.65 -15.75
CA GLU A 132 1.25 -22.09 -15.55
C GLU A 132 -0.10 -22.83 -15.44
N VAL A 133 -1.19 -22.15 -15.07
CA VAL A 133 -2.52 -22.78 -14.99
C VAL A 133 -3.04 -23.22 -16.35
N LEU A 134 -2.59 -22.58 -17.44
CA LEU A 134 -2.99 -22.92 -18.80
C LEU A 134 -2.49 -24.29 -19.26
N THR A 135 -1.39 -24.77 -18.65
CA THR A 135 -0.80 -26.08 -18.98
C THR A 135 -1.46 -27.24 -18.24
N LYS A 136 -2.23 -26.97 -17.17
CA LYS A 136 -2.91 -28.00 -16.36
C LYS A 136 -4.29 -28.39 -16.86
N SER A 137 -4.78 -27.72 -17.91
CA SER A 137 -6.12 -27.93 -18.49
C SER A 137 -6.13 -28.79 -19.76
N GLN A 138 -5.04 -29.51 -20.06
CA GLN A 138 -4.96 -30.51 -21.14
C GLN A 138 -5.04 -31.93 -20.60
#